data_AF-A0A0B6XT71-F1
#
_entry.id   AF-A0A0B6XT71-F1
#
_cell.length_a   1.000
_cell.length_b   1.000
_cell.length_c   1.000
_cell.angle_alpha   90.00
_cell.angle_beta   90.00
_cell.angle_gamma   90.00
#
_symmetry.space_group_name_H-M   'P 1'
#
loop_
_entity.id
_entity.type
_entity.pdbx_description
1 polymer ?
#
loop_
_entity_poly.entity_id
_entity_poly.type
_entity_poly.pdbx_seq_one_letter_code
_entity_poly.pdbx_strand_id
1 'polypeptide(L)'
;SFPIMSVSKPVPSSKYGIITPSSSSPVHSQCDLLVWFEICELAPNGEYVPVVVDHSDDLPTKGIFMLHQGIQRRLRITIVHEK
;
A
#
# COMPACT_ATOMS: atom_id res chain seq x y z
N SER A 1 15.35 12.11 -17.10
CA SER A 1 14.11 11.34 -17.33
C SER A 1 14.14 10.11 -16.45
N PHE A 2 13.24 9.99 -15.49
CA PHE A 2 13.16 8.80 -14.63
C PHE A 2 12.66 7.60 -15.45
N PRO A 3 13.18 6.39 -15.24
CA PRO A 3 12.73 5.22 -15.97
C PRO A 3 11.28 4.91 -15.59
N ILE A 4 10.41 4.82 -16.60
CA ILE A 4 9.04 4.34 -16.42
C ILE A 4 9.16 2.85 -16.11
N MET A 5 9.09 2.50 -14.82
CA MET A 5 9.06 1.09 -14.44
C MET A 5 7.79 0.46 -15.02
N SER A 6 7.97 -0.61 -15.80
CA SER A 6 6.85 -1.39 -16.31
C SER A 6 6.08 -1.97 -15.12
N VAL A 7 4.83 -1.54 -14.96
CA VAL A 7 3.94 -2.09 -13.93
C VAL A 7 3.80 -3.59 -14.21
N SER A 8 4.34 -4.41 -13.31
CA SER A 8 4.23 -5.86 -13.40
C SER A 8 2.77 -6.27 -13.31
N LYS A 9 2.32 -7.15 -14.21
CA LYS A 9 0.98 -7.74 -14.10
C LYS A 9 0.86 -8.45 -12.74
N PRO A 10 -0.27 -8.31 -12.03
CA PRO A 10 -0.50 -9.04 -10.79
C PRO A 10 -0.23 -10.54 -10.99
N VAL A 11 0.58 -11.14 -10.13
CA VAL A 11 0.84 -12.59 -10.18
C VAL A 11 -0.40 -13.28 -9.63
N PRO A 12 -1.08 -14.14 -10.43
CA PRO A 12 -2.22 -14.89 -9.93
C PRO A 12 -1.77 -15.80 -8.78
N SER A 13 -2.51 -15.80 -7.66
CA SER A 13 -2.19 -16.71 -6.57
C SER A 13 -2.44 -18.15 -7.03
N SER A 14 -1.49 -19.06 -6.80
CA SER A 14 -1.62 -20.47 -7.16
C SER A 14 -2.58 -21.24 -6.25
N LYS A 15 -3.01 -20.63 -5.12
CA LYS A 15 -3.86 -21.26 -4.10
C LYS A 15 -5.31 -20.80 -4.09
N TYR A 16 -5.61 -19.69 -4.76
CA TYR A 16 -6.95 -19.19 -4.93
C TYR A 16 -7.17 -18.98 -6.43
N GLY A 17 -7.98 -19.85 -7.05
CA GLY A 17 -8.45 -19.67 -8.43
C GLY A 17 -9.21 -18.35 -8.58
N ILE A 18 -9.65 -18.04 -9.79
CA ILE A 18 -10.50 -16.87 -10.08
C ILE A 18 -11.69 -16.92 -9.11
N ILE A 19 -11.67 -16.05 -8.09
CA ILE A 19 -12.83 -15.83 -7.23
C ILE A 19 -13.78 -15.03 -8.09
N THR A 20 -14.66 -15.71 -8.83
CA THR A 20 -15.86 -15.07 -9.36
C THR A 20 -16.63 -14.61 -8.13
N PRO A 21 -16.85 -13.30 -7.90
CA PRO A 21 -17.68 -12.88 -6.80
C PRO A 21 -19.09 -13.41 -7.08
N SER A 22 -19.50 -14.46 -6.37
CA SER A 22 -20.89 -14.90 -6.36
C SER A 22 -21.68 -13.94 -5.48
N SER A 23 -21.77 -12.66 -5.84
CA SER A 23 -22.60 -11.71 -5.11
C SER A 23 -24.03 -11.74 -5.66
N SER A 24 -24.77 -12.81 -5.35
CA SER A 24 -26.24 -12.79 -5.42
C SER A 24 -26.86 -12.13 -4.17
N SER A 25 -26.03 -11.74 -3.20
CA SER A 25 -26.46 -11.01 -2.00
C SER A 25 -26.60 -9.51 -2.31
N PRO A 26 -27.71 -8.86 -1.94
CA PRO A 26 -27.84 -7.41 -2.06
C PRO A 26 -26.77 -6.74 -1.17
N VAL A 27 -26.06 -5.76 -1.74
CA VAL A 27 -25.07 -4.95 -1.02
C VAL A 27 -25.77 -4.26 0.15
N HIS A 28 -25.32 -4.51 1.38
CA HIS A 28 -25.94 -3.98 2.58
C HIS A 28 -25.61 -2.50 2.85
N SER A 29 -24.38 -2.07 2.50
CA SER A 29 -23.94 -0.68 2.61
C SER A 29 -22.69 -0.43 1.76
N GLN A 30 -22.50 0.82 1.35
CA GLN A 30 -21.31 1.33 0.68
C GLN A 30 -20.90 2.61 1.40
N CYS A 31 -19.61 2.76 1.71
CA CYS A 31 -19.07 3.92 2.40
C CYS A 31 -17.68 4.26 1.87
N ASP A 32 -17.31 5.53 2.03
CA ASP A 32 -15.98 6.01 1.71
C ASP A 32 -15.04 5.79 2.91
N LEU A 33 -13.84 5.29 2.63
CA LEU A 33 -12.80 5.05 3.63
C LEU A 33 -11.58 5.90 3.30
N LEU A 34 -11.02 6.55 4.32
CA LEU A 34 -9.69 7.12 4.23
C LEU A 34 -8.69 6.06 4.68
N VAL A 35 -7.74 5.73 3.80
CA VAL A 35 -6.70 4.74 4.08
C VAL A 35 -5.33 5.40 4.01
N TRP A 36 -4.55 5.27 5.06
CA TRP A 36 -3.17 5.75 5.15
C TRP A 36 -2.19 4.58 5.14
N PHE A 37 -1.12 4.70 4.37
CA PHE A 37 -0.09 3.66 4.23
C PHE A 37 1.27 4.22 4.64
N GLU A 38 1.97 3.47 5.49
CA GLU A 38 3.33 3.79 5.90
C GLU A 38 4.21 2.54 5.77
N ILE A 39 5.37 2.72 5.16
CA ILE A 39 6.43 1.72 5.19
C ILE A 39 7.39 2.13 6.29
N CYS A 40 7.60 1.24 7.26
CA CYS A 40 8.58 1.45 8.32
C CYS A 40 9.76 0.51 8.17
N GLU A 41 10.96 1.01 8.43
CA GLU A 41 12.22 0.24 8.42
C GLU A 41 12.71 0.00 9.85
N LEU A 42 13.38 -1.15 10.05
CA LEU A 42 13.98 -1.51 11.34
C LEU A 42 15.25 -0.67 11.57
N ALA A 43 15.21 0.20 12.58
CA ALA A 43 16.36 0.98 13.01
C ALA A 43 17.29 0.17 13.94
N PRO A 44 18.56 0.58 14.14
CA PRO A 44 19.53 -0.15 14.97
C PRO A 44 19.12 -0.32 16.44
N ASN A 45 18.22 0.54 16.93
CA ASN A 45 17.65 0.46 18.27
C ASN A 45 16.52 -0.58 18.40
N GLY A 46 16.18 -1.29 17.32
CA GLY A 46 15.13 -2.32 17.30
C GLY A 46 13.72 -1.78 16.98
N GLU A 47 13.56 -0.47 16.83
CA GLU A 47 12.28 0.16 16.55
C GLU A 47 11.99 0.27 15.06
N TYR A 48 10.71 0.24 14.68
CA TYR A 48 10.28 0.48 13.32
C TYR A 48 9.94 1.95 13.10
N VAL A 49 10.71 2.62 12.25
CA VAL A 49 10.56 4.05 11.95
C VAL A 49 10.05 4.27 10.53
N PRO A 50 9.15 5.23 10.27
CA PRO A 50 8.68 5.52 8.91
C PRO A 50 9.83 5.91 7.98
N VAL A 51 9.81 5.40 6.75
CA VAL A 51 10.78 5.81 5.74
C VAL A 51 10.44 7.19 5.18
N VAL A 52 11.46 7.90 4.72
CA VAL A 52 11.29 9.18 4.04
C VAL A 52 10.53 8.97 2.73
N VAL A 53 9.61 9.88 2.43
CA VAL A 53 8.87 9.93 1.17
C VAL A 53 9.22 11.23 0.46
N ASP A 54 9.72 11.13 -0.77
CA ASP A 54 9.88 12.27 -1.67
C ASP A 54 8.54 12.52 -2.38
N HIS A 55 7.89 13.63 -2.04
CA HIS A 55 6.57 13.98 -2.59
C HIS A 55 6.74 14.89 -3.81
N SER A 56 6.23 14.47 -4.97
CA SER A 56 6.03 15.41 -6.08
C SER A 56 4.80 16.26 -5.78
N ASP A 57 4.93 17.59 -5.81
CA ASP A 57 3.87 18.54 -5.43
C ASP A 57 2.60 18.46 -6.28
N ASP A 58 2.63 17.71 -7.39
CA ASP A 58 1.63 17.82 -8.44
C ASP A 58 0.34 17.02 -8.16
N LEU A 59 0.38 15.93 -7.36
CA LEU A 59 -0.79 15.08 -7.08
C LEU A 59 -0.73 14.38 -5.71
N PRO A 60 -1.84 14.33 -4.94
CA PRO A 60 -1.92 13.52 -3.72
C PRO A 60 -1.66 12.04 -4.04
N THR A 61 -1.05 11.32 -3.11
CA THR A 61 -0.67 9.88 -3.21
C THR A 61 0.45 9.54 -4.19
N LYS A 62 1.08 10.53 -4.83
CA LYS A 62 2.31 10.33 -5.63
C LYS A 62 3.54 10.73 -4.82
N GLY A 63 4.14 9.73 -4.16
CA GLY A 63 5.42 9.88 -3.47
C GLY A 63 6.33 8.69 -3.73
N ILE A 64 7.65 8.92 -3.72
CA ILE A 64 8.66 7.88 -3.84
C ILE A 64 9.18 7.56 -2.44
N PHE A 65 8.97 6.32 -1.98
CA PHE A 65 9.54 5.85 -0.72
C PHE A 65 11.05 5.61 -0.88
N MET A 66 11.84 6.27 -0.04
CA MET A 66 13.31 6.18 -0.05
C MET A 66 13.76 5.03 0.85
N LEU A 67 13.82 3.82 0.30
CA LEU A 67 14.09 2.58 1.03
C LEU A 67 15.59 2.24 1.11
N HIS A 68 16.06 1.83 2.29
CA HIS A 68 17.46 1.40 2.50
C HIS A 68 17.67 -0.08 2.13
N GLN A 69 18.59 -0.38 1.21
CA GLN A 69 18.86 -1.76 0.79
C GLN A 69 19.19 -2.69 1.98
N GLY A 70 18.61 -3.90 1.98
CA GLY A 70 18.91 -4.92 2.99
C GLY A 70 18.21 -4.75 4.34
N ILE A 71 17.39 -3.72 4.54
CA ILE A 71 16.68 -3.48 5.81
C ILE A 71 15.32 -4.20 5.85
N GLN A 72 14.96 -4.76 7.01
CA GLN A 72 13.64 -5.35 7.24
C GLN A 72 12.56 -4.26 7.35
N ARG A 73 11.39 -4.51 6.75
CA ARG A 73 10.28 -3.54 6.67
C ARG A 73 8.98 -4.06 7.26
N ARG A 74 8.13 -3.14 7.72
CA ARG A 74 6.72 -3.38 8.08
C ARG A 74 5.83 -2.40 7.33
N LEU A 75 4.70 -2.89 6.84
CA LEU A 75 3.63 -2.06 6.30
C LEU A 75 2.63 -1.76 7.42
N ARG A 76 2.45 -0.48 7.75
CA ARG A 76 1.43 0.00 8.67
C ARG A 76 0.31 0.64 7.87
N ILE A 77 -0.91 0.22 8.15
CA ILE A 77 -2.12 0.66 7.44
C ILE A 77 -3.09 1.19 8.49
N THR A 78 -3.52 2.43 8.32
CA THR A 78 -4.59 3.03 9.14
C THR A 78 -5.82 3.20 8.26
N ILE A 79 -6.94 2.60 8.66
CA ILE A 79 -8.22 2.68 7.96
C ILE A 79 -9.16 3.50 8.83
N VAL A 80 -9.70 4.58 8.26
CA VAL A 80 -10.64 5.48 8.90
C VAL A 80 -11.94 5.45 8.09
N HIS A 81 -13.05 5.29 8.81
CA HIS A 81 -14.39 5.41 8.28
C HIS A 81 -15.06 6.60 8.97
N GLU A 82 -15.36 7.65 8.22
CA GLU A 82 -16.15 8.78 8.73
C GLU A 82 -17.65 8.42 8.67
N LYS A 83 -18.41 8.85 9.68
CA LYS A 83 -19.86 8.67 9.75
C LYS A 83 -20.59 9.96 9.42
#